data_AF-A0A1H7G0K0-F1
#
_entry.id   AF-A0A1H7G0K0-F1
#
_cell.length_a   1.000
_cell.length_b   1.000
_cell.length_c   1.000
_cell.angle_alpha   90.00
_cell.angle_beta   90.00
_cell.angle_gamma   90.00
#
_symmetry.space_group_name_H-M   'P 1'
#
loop_
_entity.id
_entity.type
_entity.pdbx_description
1 polymer ?
#
loop_
_entity_poly.entity_id
_entity_poly.type
_entity_poly.pdbx_seq_one_letter_code
_entity_poly.pdbx_strand_id
1 'polypeptide(L)'
;MTSPIVHTWRLLSWGRTLARHGALRGIERDPNTPARLRRLLRLARFGARVPEQPRYADAFEALGPAAIKLGQTLATRPDIVGEDAATGLLRLQDAVPPIPFSVVCAQLKASFGRPLDELFAEIEEVPVGAASIAQVHRATTTDGRRVAVKVLRPNVEEDFARAIDTYEWAAAQIEPMGGEIARLQPRLVIETFKRWTARELDLRREAASSSELAENMSAEPGFLVPAIDWQRTTGKVLTSEWIDGIKLSNRAALIAAGYDLRELARVLIHAFLRQAIADGFFHADMHQGNLFAVPGNRVVAIDFGIMGRIDRRARVWLAEILYGLITGNYRRVAEIHFEAGYVPAHHDVGEFATALRAVGEPMRGLPVKEMSIGMMLDSLFSITRDFDMITQPHLLLLQKTMVMVEGVATSLDPDINLWETAGPFVEEWIRNELGPEAAIADRLVADVRTLARLPELVRRIEARYPAPGGAPPAPPLRQIEVVRIGAGWRYVAVAAVSAAVAVGAMLIGTAW
;
A
#
# COMPACT_ATOMS: atom_id res chain seq x y z
N MET A 1 26.82 0.99 15.20
CA MET A 1 26.26 -0.22 14.55
C MET A 1 25.99 -1.24 15.64
N THR A 2 24.79 -1.80 15.68
CA THR A 2 24.45 -2.89 16.61
C THR A 2 25.35 -4.10 16.36
N SER A 3 25.81 -4.75 17.43
CA SER A 3 26.72 -5.90 17.31
C SER A 3 26.04 -7.07 16.57
N PRO A 4 26.76 -7.80 15.69
CA PRO A 4 26.24 -9.03 15.06
C PRO A 4 25.67 -10.06 16.04
N ILE A 5 26.15 -10.05 17.29
CA ILE A 5 25.66 -10.90 18.38
C ILE A 5 24.20 -10.57 18.74
N VAL A 6 23.85 -9.28 18.77
CA VAL A 6 22.49 -8.81 19.09
C VAL A 6 21.51 -9.22 17.99
N HIS A 7 21.90 -9.08 16.71
CA HIS A 7 21.07 -9.53 15.58
C HIS A 7 20.87 -11.05 15.60
N THR A 8 21.94 -11.81 15.87
CA THR A 8 21.87 -13.27 15.95
C THR A 8 20.92 -13.73 17.07
N TRP A 9 21.01 -13.12 18.25
CA TRP A 9 20.12 -13.44 19.37
C TRP A 9 18.65 -13.09 19.07
N ARG A 10 18.40 -11.92 18.46
CA ARG A 10 17.05 -11.53 18.02
C ARG A 10 16.47 -12.50 17.00
N LEU A 11 17.25 -12.90 15.99
CA LEU A 11 16.82 -13.88 15.00
C LEU A 11 16.53 -15.25 15.60
N LEU A 12 17.30 -15.68 16.61
CA LEU A 12 17.01 -16.92 17.35
C LEU A 12 15.71 -16.82 18.15
N SER A 13 15.47 -15.69 18.82
CA SER A 13 14.22 -15.42 19.54
C SER A 13 13.02 -15.41 18.59
N TRP A 14 13.11 -14.68 17.48
CA TRP A 14 12.07 -14.61 16.46
C TRP A 14 11.85 -15.96 15.79
N GLY A 15 12.93 -16.66 15.44
CA GLY A 15 12.87 -18.02 14.88
C GLY A 15 12.18 -18.99 15.82
N ARG A 16 12.40 -18.88 17.14
CA ARG A 16 11.71 -19.70 18.14
C ARG A 16 10.22 -19.37 18.24
N THR A 17 9.84 -18.09 18.17
CA THR A 17 8.43 -17.68 18.11
C THR A 17 7.76 -18.21 16.85
N LEU A 18 8.35 -17.99 15.67
CA LEU A 18 7.84 -18.52 14.39
C LEU A 18 7.75 -20.07 14.41
N ALA A 19 8.71 -20.75 15.03
CA ALA A 19 8.69 -22.22 15.17
C ALA A 19 7.53 -22.70 16.04
N ARG A 20 7.22 -22.02 17.15
CA ARG A 20 6.09 -22.34 18.04
C ARG A 20 4.75 -22.26 17.31
N HIS A 21 4.60 -21.34 16.38
CA HIS A 21 3.39 -21.18 15.56
C HIS A 21 3.40 -21.99 14.26
N GLY A 22 4.45 -22.78 14.00
CA GLY A 22 4.56 -23.63 12.81
C GLY A 22 4.89 -22.91 11.50
N ALA A 23 5.12 -21.59 11.54
CA ALA A 23 5.38 -20.76 10.35
C ALA A 23 6.66 -21.15 9.59
N LEU A 24 7.60 -21.86 10.24
CA LEU A 24 8.87 -22.29 9.63
C LEU A 24 8.79 -23.64 8.89
N ARG A 25 7.66 -24.36 8.96
CA ARG A 25 7.53 -25.71 8.38
C ARG A 25 7.59 -25.71 6.85
N GLY A 26 6.98 -24.71 6.19
CA GLY A 26 6.98 -24.61 4.73
C GLY A 26 8.40 -24.48 4.19
N ILE A 27 9.17 -23.54 4.75
CA ILE A 27 10.57 -23.31 4.39
C ILE A 27 11.45 -24.54 4.71
N GLU A 28 11.21 -25.25 5.83
CA GLU A 28 11.98 -26.46 6.15
C GLU A 28 11.77 -27.60 5.13
N ARG A 29 10.51 -27.77 4.67
CA ARG A 29 10.09 -28.84 3.75
C ARG A 29 10.39 -28.54 2.29
N ASP A 30 10.64 -27.28 1.96
CA ASP A 30 10.99 -26.87 0.62
C ASP A 30 12.31 -27.56 0.15
N PRO A 31 12.28 -28.26 -1.01
CA PRO A 31 13.46 -28.87 -1.61
C PRO A 31 14.60 -27.88 -1.86
N ASN A 32 14.28 -26.63 -2.22
CA ASN A 32 15.23 -25.58 -2.59
C ASN A 32 15.90 -24.92 -1.38
N THR A 33 15.44 -25.21 -0.15
CA THR A 33 16.04 -24.65 1.06
C THR A 33 17.46 -25.17 1.29
N PRO A 34 18.47 -24.28 1.42
CA PRO A 34 19.85 -24.68 1.67
C PRO A 34 20.00 -25.55 2.93
N ALA A 35 20.83 -26.60 2.87
CA ALA A 35 20.98 -27.57 3.96
C ALA A 35 21.40 -26.93 5.31
N ARG A 36 22.17 -25.83 5.28
CA ARG A 36 22.57 -25.07 6.49
C ARG A 36 21.38 -24.36 7.13
N LEU A 37 20.50 -23.78 6.30
CA LEU A 37 19.28 -23.11 6.76
C LEU A 37 18.31 -24.14 7.37
N ARG A 38 18.15 -25.31 6.73
CA ARG A 38 17.33 -26.41 7.24
C ARG A 38 17.78 -26.89 8.63
N ARG A 39 19.08 -26.96 8.90
CA ARG A 39 19.62 -27.32 10.23
C ARG A 39 19.30 -26.26 11.29
N LEU A 40 19.41 -24.98 10.96
CA LEU A 40 19.07 -23.88 11.87
C LEU A 40 17.57 -23.87 12.22
N LEU A 41 16.69 -24.09 11.23
CA LEU A 41 15.25 -24.17 11.46
C LEU A 41 14.87 -25.35 12.37
N ARG A 42 15.53 -26.51 12.21
CA ARG A 42 15.36 -27.67 13.09
C ARG A 42 15.79 -27.41 14.52
N LEU A 43 16.90 -26.69 14.72
CA LEU A 43 17.36 -26.27 16.04
C LEU A 43 16.38 -25.29 16.70
N ALA A 44 15.84 -24.33 15.93
CA ALA A 44 14.84 -23.38 16.42
C ALA A 44 13.55 -24.08 16.89
N ARG A 45 13.20 -25.23 16.28
CA ARG A 45 12.04 -26.07 16.63
C ARG A 45 12.25 -26.96 17.86
N PHE A 46 13.49 -27.16 18.31
CA PHE A 46 13.78 -28.09 19.40
C PHE A 46 13.03 -27.69 20.69
N GLY A 47 12.17 -28.60 21.18
CA GLY A 47 11.33 -28.41 22.36
C GLY A 47 10.05 -27.57 22.17
N ALA A 48 9.66 -27.21 20.95
CA ALA A 48 8.41 -26.48 20.69
C ALA A 48 7.27 -27.42 20.28
N ARG A 49 6.09 -27.27 20.90
CA ARG A 49 4.85 -27.95 20.46
C ARG A 49 4.31 -27.20 19.25
N VAL A 50 4.48 -27.78 18.06
CA VAL A 50 4.16 -27.11 16.79
C VAL A 50 2.77 -27.54 16.31
N PRO A 51 1.86 -26.59 15.98
CA PRO A 51 0.52 -26.92 15.47
C PRO A 51 0.58 -27.68 14.14
N GLU A 52 -0.46 -28.46 13.83
CA GLU A 52 -0.55 -29.22 12.57
C GLU A 52 -0.60 -28.28 11.36
N GLN A 53 -1.45 -27.26 11.42
CA GLN A 53 -1.51 -26.17 10.44
C GLN A 53 -0.71 -24.96 10.94
N PRO A 54 0.15 -24.32 10.11
CA PRO A 54 0.86 -23.11 10.48
C PRO A 54 -0.10 -21.96 10.81
N ARG A 55 0.14 -21.25 11.91
CA ARG A 55 -0.61 -20.06 12.31
C ARG A 55 0.21 -18.80 12.02
N TYR A 56 0.27 -18.41 10.75
CA TYR A 56 1.12 -17.30 10.31
C TYR A 56 0.77 -15.96 10.99
N ALA A 57 -0.50 -15.54 10.97
CA ALA A 57 -0.92 -14.29 11.62
C ALA A 57 -0.56 -14.25 13.13
N ASP A 58 -0.91 -15.28 13.91
CA ASP A 58 -0.56 -15.35 15.33
C ASP A 58 0.96 -15.20 15.56
N ALA A 59 1.77 -15.76 14.67
CA ALA A 59 3.22 -15.71 14.79
C ALA A 59 3.76 -14.28 14.62
N PHE A 60 3.22 -13.54 13.64
CA PHE A 60 3.63 -12.16 13.37
C PHE A 60 3.04 -11.18 14.40
N GLU A 61 1.83 -11.42 14.92
CA GLU A 61 1.28 -10.68 16.07
C GLU A 61 2.15 -10.82 17.32
N ALA A 62 2.60 -12.04 17.63
CA ALA A 62 3.46 -12.30 18.78
C ALA A 62 4.86 -11.66 18.66
N LEU A 63 5.31 -11.35 17.45
CA LEU A 63 6.57 -10.66 17.18
C LEU A 63 6.45 -9.12 17.30
N GLY A 64 5.23 -8.59 17.29
CA GLY A 64 4.92 -7.17 17.50
C GLY A 64 4.66 -6.37 16.21
N PRO A 65 4.46 -5.05 16.32
CA PRO A 65 3.95 -4.18 15.24
C PRO A 65 4.77 -4.22 13.94
N ALA A 66 6.10 -4.27 14.06
CA ALA A 66 6.98 -4.32 12.89
C ALA A 66 6.81 -5.62 12.08
N ALA A 67 6.58 -6.73 12.78
CA ALA A 67 6.30 -8.00 12.15
C ALA A 67 4.89 -8.00 11.55
N ILE A 68 3.85 -7.55 12.28
CA ILE A 68 2.49 -7.41 11.73
C ILE A 68 2.51 -6.67 10.38
N LYS A 69 3.23 -5.53 10.30
CA LYS A 69 3.35 -4.75 9.08
C LYS A 69 4.12 -5.48 7.97
N LEU A 70 5.21 -6.17 8.31
CA LEU A 70 5.92 -7.03 7.35
C LEU A 70 5.00 -8.15 6.84
N GLY A 71 4.21 -8.77 7.71
CA GLY A 71 3.24 -9.80 7.35
C GLY A 71 2.15 -9.27 6.42
N GLN A 72 1.64 -8.06 6.66
CA GLN A 72 0.69 -7.39 5.77
C GLN A 72 1.31 -7.14 4.36
N THR A 73 2.59 -6.75 4.28
CA THR A 73 3.31 -6.63 2.99
C THR A 73 3.51 -7.99 2.31
N LEU A 74 3.80 -9.03 3.07
CA LEU A 74 4.02 -10.36 2.52
C LEU A 74 2.71 -11.03 2.08
N ALA A 75 1.57 -10.68 2.71
CA ALA A 75 0.25 -11.15 2.32
C ALA A 75 -0.14 -10.75 0.89
N THR A 76 0.41 -9.64 0.38
CA THR A 76 0.19 -9.19 -1.01
C THR A 76 1.19 -9.78 -2.00
N ARG A 77 2.13 -10.62 -1.54
CA ARG A 77 3.21 -11.22 -2.33
C ARG A 77 3.26 -12.74 -2.20
N PRO A 78 2.25 -13.47 -2.73
CA PRO A 78 2.27 -14.94 -2.75
C PRO A 78 3.50 -15.53 -3.43
N ASP A 79 4.11 -14.80 -4.37
CA ASP A 79 5.34 -15.17 -5.05
C ASP A 79 6.57 -15.26 -4.11
N ILE A 80 6.53 -14.59 -2.95
CA ILE A 80 7.62 -14.60 -1.97
C ILE A 80 7.39 -15.63 -0.86
N VAL A 81 6.15 -15.76 -0.38
CA VAL A 81 5.83 -16.57 0.82
C VAL A 81 5.01 -17.84 0.55
N GLY A 82 4.51 -17.99 -0.68
CA GLY A 82 3.56 -19.05 -1.06
C GLY A 82 2.10 -18.66 -0.74
N GLU A 83 1.16 -19.25 -1.47
CA GLU A 83 -0.28 -18.94 -1.37
C GLU A 83 -0.85 -19.21 0.02
N ASP A 84 -0.49 -20.34 0.64
CA ASP A 84 -0.96 -20.71 1.98
C ASP A 84 -0.54 -19.69 3.05
N ALA A 85 0.71 -19.21 2.97
CA ALA A 85 1.23 -18.23 3.91
C ALA A 85 0.65 -16.84 3.66
N ALA A 86 0.53 -16.44 2.39
CA ALA A 86 -0.08 -15.16 2.01
C ALA A 86 -1.52 -15.08 2.51
N THR A 87 -2.31 -16.13 2.29
CA THR A 87 -3.70 -16.24 2.77
C THR A 87 -3.77 -16.20 4.29
N GLY A 88 -2.89 -16.95 4.98
CA GLY A 88 -2.84 -16.95 6.45
C GLY A 88 -2.41 -15.62 7.07
N LEU A 89 -1.71 -14.76 6.32
CA LEU A 89 -1.28 -13.43 6.77
C LEU A 89 -2.34 -12.34 6.53
N LEU A 90 -3.36 -12.58 5.69
CA LEU A 90 -4.44 -11.61 5.45
C LEU A 90 -5.17 -11.21 6.75
N ARG A 91 -5.27 -12.12 7.72
CA ARG A 91 -5.87 -11.85 9.04
C ARG A 91 -5.15 -10.75 9.83
N LEU A 92 -3.88 -10.46 9.53
CA LEU A 92 -3.15 -9.36 10.17
C LEU A 92 -3.72 -7.98 9.83
N GLN A 93 -4.66 -7.89 8.89
CA GLN A 93 -5.36 -6.66 8.54
C GLN A 93 -6.50 -6.32 9.52
N ASP A 94 -6.84 -7.22 10.45
CA ASP A 94 -7.91 -7.02 11.43
C ASP A 94 -7.49 -6.12 12.61
N ALA A 95 -8.49 -5.62 13.35
CA ALA A 95 -8.31 -4.66 14.45
C ALA A 95 -7.40 -5.18 15.57
N VAL A 96 -6.40 -4.38 15.93
CA VAL A 96 -5.43 -4.71 17.00
C VAL A 96 -5.95 -4.14 18.33
N PRO A 97 -5.74 -4.83 19.47
CA PRO A 97 -6.15 -4.31 20.78
C PRO A 97 -5.65 -2.88 21.05
N PRO A 98 -6.49 -2.00 21.65
CA PRO A 98 -6.12 -0.62 21.94
C PRO A 98 -5.07 -0.55 23.06
N ILE A 99 -4.28 0.52 23.06
CA ILE A 99 -3.37 0.85 24.15
C ILE A 99 -4.12 1.63 25.25
N PRO A 100 -3.67 1.56 26.52
CA PRO A 100 -4.28 2.31 27.61
C PRO A 100 -4.27 3.82 27.35
N PHE A 101 -5.36 4.51 27.70
CA PHE A 101 -5.50 5.94 27.45
C PHE A 101 -4.44 6.80 28.14
N SER A 102 -3.95 6.41 29.31
CA SER A 102 -2.83 7.07 29.99
C SER A 102 -1.57 7.14 29.12
N VAL A 103 -1.31 6.11 28.31
CA VAL A 103 -0.20 6.05 27.37
C VAL A 103 -0.42 6.98 26.18
N VAL A 104 -1.66 7.05 25.67
CA VAL A 104 -2.06 8.00 24.62
C VAL A 104 -1.84 9.44 25.09
N CYS A 105 -2.30 9.78 26.30
CA CYS A 105 -2.11 11.10 26.91
C CYS A 105 -0.62 11.45 27.08
N ALA A 106 0.22 10.50 27.49
CA ALA A 106 1.66 10.71 27.59
C ALA A 106 2.28 11.00 26.22
N GLN A 107 1.87 10.25 25.18
CA GLN A 107 2.33 10.44 23.81
C GLN A 107 1.90 11.81 23.24
N LEU A 108 0.65 12.22 23.47
CA LEU A 108 0.15 13.54 23.06
C LEU A 108 0.97 14.65 23.73
N LYS A 109 1.17 14.58 25.06
CA LYS A 109 1.97 15.57 25.82
C LYS A 109 3.39 15.66 25.30
N ALA A 110 4.04 14.50 25.08
CA ALA A 110 5.39 14.44 24.54
C ALA A 110 5.47 15.01 23.12
N SER A 111 4.45 14.78 22.30
CA SER A 111 4.44 15.25 20.91
C SER A 111 4.22 16.75 20.78
N PHE A 112 3.39 17.35 21.63
CA PHE A 112 3.10 18.79 21.57
C PHE A 112 4.02 19.63 22.45
N GLY A 113 4.68 19.04 23.45
CA GLY A 113 5.52 19.75 24.41
C GLY A 113 4.75 20.73 25.31
N ARG A 114 3.42 20.57 25.41
CA ARG A 114 2.52 21.46 26.15
C ARG A 114 1.44 20.64 26.90
N PRO A 115 0.81 21.22 27.94
CA PRO A 115 -0.34 20.62 28.61
C PRO A 115 -1.50 20.36 27.64
N LEU A 116 -2.24 19.25 27.82
CA LEU A 116 -3.32 18.87 26.90
C LEU A 116 -4.58 19.72 27.04
N ASP A 117 -4.82 20.24 28.24
CA ASP A 117 -5.89 21.18 28.59
C ASP A 117 -5.77 22.52 27.86
N GLU A 118 -4.58 22.89 27.38
CA GLU A 118 -4.40 24.04 26.48
C GLU A 118 -4.84 23.75 25.03
N LEU A 119 -4.90 22.46 24.64
CA LEU A 119 -5.16 22.03 23.26
C LEU A 119 -6.58 21.48 23.08
N PHE A 120 -7.06 20.70 24.05
CA PHE A 120 -8.32 19.97 24.02
C PHE A 120 -9.11 20.25 25.30
N ALA A 121 -10.40 20.57 25.14
CA ALA A 121 -11.34 20.65 26.25
C ALA A 121 -11.65 19.25 26.80
N GLU A 122 -11.75 18.26 25.92
CA GLU A 122 -12.03 16.86 26.28
C GLU A 122 -11.42 15.92 25.24
N ILE A 123 -10.91 14.78 25.69
CA ILE A 123 -10.49 13.66 24.83
C ILE A 123 -11.16 12.41 25.39
N GLU A 124 -11.91 11.69 24.55
CA GLU A 124 -12.59 10.49 24.99
C GLU A 124 -11.61 9.36 25.27
N GLU A 125 -11.75 8.73 26.43
CA GLU A 125 -10.87 7.65 26.87
C GLU A 125 -11.01 6.40 25.98
N VAL A 126 -12.23 6.09 25.54
CA VAL A 126 -12.50 4.95 24.66
C VAL A 126 -12.13 5.32 23.23
N PRO A 127 -11.22 4.58 22.57
CA PRO A 127 -10.87 4.86 21.19
C PRO A 127 -12.01 4.50 20.24
N VAL A 128 -12.13 5.28 19.17
CA VAL A 128 -13.06 5.03 18.07
C VAL A 128 -12.55 3.89 17.18
N GLY A 129 -11.22 3.77 17.07
CA GLY A 129 -10.57 2.71 16.31
C GLY A 129 -9.10 2.55 16.70
N ALA A 130 -8.59 1.34 16.54
CA ALA A 130 -7.19 1.02 16.78
C ALA A 130 -6.65 0.21 15.59
N ALA A 131 -5.51 0.65 15.07
CA ALA A 131 -4.78 0.00 14.00
C ALA A 131 -3.40 -0.47 14.49
N SER A 132 -2.61 -1.06 13.59
CA SER A 132 -1.29 -1.63 13.89
C SER A 132 -0.28 -0.60 14.40
N ILE A 133 -0.30 0.63 13.87
CA ILE A 133 0.66 1.70 14.21
C ILE A 133 0.06 2.89 14.95
N ALA A 134 -1.26 3.05 14.94
CA ALA A 134 -1.94 4.22 15.48
C ALA A 134 -3.28 3.86 16.15
N GLN A 135 -3.78 4.78 16.96
CA GLN A 135 -5.08 4.71 17.62
C GLN A 135 -5.81 6.05 17.45
N VAL A 136 -7.12 6.03 17.25
CA VAL A 136 -7.94 7.22 16.99
C VAL A 136 -8.90 7.45 18.15
N HIS A 137 -8.91 8.67 18.66
CA HIS A 137 -9.83 9.13 19.71
C HIS A 137 -10.69 10.28 19.20
N ARG A 138 -11.94 10.35 19.68
CA ARG A 138 -12.76 11.54 19.53
C ARG A 138 -12.34 12.57 20.58
N ALA A 139 -12.29 13.83 20.21
CA ALA A 139 -11.95 14.92 21.13
C ALA A 139 -12.71 16.20 20.78
N THR A 140 -12.75 17.12 21.74
CA THR A 140 -13.24 18.48 21.58
C THR A 140 -12.09 19.44 21.81
N THR A 141 -11.81 20.31 20.86
CA THR A 141 -10.75 21.32 20.99
C THR A 141 -11.15 22.43 21.97
N THR A 142 -10.19 23.22 22.44
CA THR A 142 -10.44 24.35 23.36
C THR A 142 -11.35 25.44 22.77
N ASP A 143 -11.45 25.52 21.45
CA ASP A 143 -12.37 26.38 20.70
C ASP A 143 -13.73 25.70 20.38
N GLY A 144 -13.99 24.50 20.91
CA GLY A 144 -15.28 23.81 20.85
C GLY A 144 -15.53 22.98 19.59
N ARG A 145 -14.54 22.81 18.71
CA ARG A 145 -14.67 21.95 17.51
C ARG A 145 -14.51 20.48 17.87
N ARG A 146 -15.35 19.62 17.30
CA ARG A 146 -15.22 18.16 17.42
C ARG A 146 -14.20 17.65 16.41
N VAL A 147 -13.25 16.85 16.86
CA VAL A 147 -12.12 16.36 16.06
C VAL A 147 -11.85 14.88 16.29
N ALA A 148 -11.30 14.22 15.28
CA ALA A 148 -10.67 12.92 15.37
C ALA A 148 -9.15 13.11 15.57
N VAL A 149 -8.60 12.53 16.64
CA VAL A 149 -7.18 12.60 17.00
C VAL A 149 -6.56 11.22 16.81
N LYS A 150 -5.80 11.05 15.73
CA LYS A 150 -5.02 9.84 15.42
C LYS A 150 -3.63 9.99 16.03
N VAL A 151 -3.26 9.07 16.92
CA VAL A 151 -2.01 9.10 17.68
C VAL A 151 -1.20 7.84 17.37
N LEU A 152 0.06 8.01 16.97
CA LEU A 152 0.97 6.87 16.81
C LEU A 152 1.20 6.17 18.14
N ARG A 153 1.23 4.83 18.11
CA ARG A 153 1.60 4.03 19.29
C ARG A 153 3.01 4.42 19.77
N PRO A 154 3.26 4.46 21.09
CA PRO A 154 4.58 4.81 21.61
C PRO A 154 5.64 3.81 21.13
N ASN A 155 6.88 4.29 20.99
CA ASN A 155 8.05 3.50 20.60
C ASN A 155 7.97 2.79 19.23
N VAL A 156 6.89 2.98 18.46
CA VAL A 156 6.70 2.29 17.17
C VAL A 156 7.87 2.58 16.22
N GLU A 157 8.33 3.82 16.12
CA GLU A 157 9.49 4.19 15.30
C GLU A 157 10.75 3.42 15.68
N GLU A 158 11.04 3.31 16.98
CA GLU A 158 12.22 2.61 17.47
C GLU A 158 12.10 1.09 17.30
N ASP A 159 10.92 0.53 17.54
CA ASP A 159 10.61 -0.88 17.34
C ASP A 159 10.82 -1.27 15.87
N PHE A 160 10.29 -0.45 14.94
CA PHE A 160 10.49 -0.63 13.51
C PHE A 160 11.95 -0.44 13.11
N ALA A 161 12.65 0.59 13.61
CA ALA A 161 14.06 0.80 13.30
C ALA A 161 14.92 -0.41 13.73
N ARG A 162 14.70 -0.93 14.94
CA ARG A 162 15.40 -2.14 15.44
C ARG A 162 15.05 -3.39 14.65
N ALA A 163 13.81 -3.51 14.18
CA ALA A 163 13.37 -4.63 13.37
C ALA A 163 13.99 -4.59 11.97
N ILE A 164 13.91 -3.44 11.30
CA ILE A 164 14.50 -3.18 9.98
C ILE A 164 16.00 -3.41 10.00
N ASP A 165 16.73 -2.91 11.00
CA ASP A 165 18.17 -3.18 11.13
C ASP A 165 18.48 -4.69 11.18
N THR A 166 17.60 -5.47 11.81
CA THR A 166 17.76 -6.94 11.89
C THR A 166 17.37 -7.62 10.57
N TYR A 167 16.34 -7.14 9.88
CA TYR A 167 15.95 -7.62 8.55
C TYR A 167 17.01 -7.32 7.50
N GLU A 168 17.56 -6.11 7.50
CA GLU A 168 18.66 -5.69 6.63
C GLU A 168 19.89 -6.59 6.82
N TRP A 169 20.26 -6.85 8.09
CA TRP A 169 21.36 -7.75 8.41
C TRP A 169 21.09 -9.18 7.91
N ALA A 170 19.90 -9.72 8.16
CA ALA A 170 19.51 -11.06 7.72
C ALA A 170 19.50 -11.19 6.19
N ALA A 171 18.91 -10.22 5.49
CA ALA A 171 18.89 -10.16 4.03
C ALA A 171 20.32 -10.15 3.45
N ALA A 172 21.23 -9.39 4.07
CA ALA A 172 22.64 -9.35 3.67
C ALA A 172 23.39 -10.68 3.90
N GLN A 173 22.98 -11.52 4.86
CA GLN A 173 23.60 -12.84 5.08
C GLN A 173 23.09 -13.91 4.11
N ILE A 174 21.81 -13.84 3.69
CA ILE A 174 21.20 -14.87 2.84
C ILE A 174 21.42 -14.62 1.34
N GLU A 175 21.53 -13.36 0.91
CA GLU A 175 21.68 -13.01 -0.52
C GLU A 175 22.91 -13.66 -1.17
N PRO A 176 24.09 -13.77 -0.51
CA PRO A 176 25.25 -14.47 -1.05
C PRO A 176 25.09 -15.99 -1.19
N MET A 177 24.00 -16.59 -0.68
CA MET A 177 23.75 -18.04 -0.80
C MET A 177 23.36 -18.45 -2.23
N GLY A 178 23.04 -17.47 -3.11
CA GLY A 178 22.79 -17.69 -4.53
C GLY A 178 21.46 -18.38 -4.85
N GLY A 179 21.27 -18.72 -6.13
CA GLY A 179 20.06 -19.39 -6.62
C GLY A 179 18.81 -18.50 -6.58
N GLU A 180 17.68 -19.10 -6.22
CA GLU A 180 16.38 -18.43 -6.16
C GLU A 180 16.34 -17.25 -5.17
N ILE A 181 17.12 -17.30 -4.10
CA ILE A 181 17.22 -16.23 -3.10
C ILE A 181 17.81 -14.95 -3.69
N ALA A 182 18.82 -15.06 -4.57
CA ALA A 182 19.39 -13.89 -5.24
C ALA A 182 18.42 -13.26 -6.25
N ARG A 183 17.58 -14.09 -6.91
CA ARG A 183 16.52 -13.62 -7.82
C ARG A 183 15.46 -12.80 -7.10
N LEU A 184 15.12 -13.17 -5.86
CA LEU A 184 14.12 -12.46 -5.04
C LEU A 184 14.61 -11.11 -4.48
N GLN A 185 15.90 -10.79 -4.62
CA GLN A 185 16.51 -9.52 -4.19
C GLN A 185 16.09 -9.10 -2.75
N PRO A 186 16.30 -9.94 -1.73
CA PRO A 186 15.76 -9.73 -0.39
C PRO A 186 16.21 -8.40 0.24
N ARG A 187 17.41 -7.91 -0.06
CA ARG A 187 17.87 -6.61 0.42
C ARG A 187 17.08 -5.45 -0.20
N LEU A 188 16.74 -5.54 -1.48
CA LEU A 188 15.90 -4.55 -2.15
C LEU A 188 14.49 -4.56 -1.58
N VAL A 189 13.95 -5.75 -1.27
CA VAL A 189 12.64 -5.90 -0.62
C VAL A 189 12.63 -5.22 0.74
N ILE A 190 13.61 -5.50 1.61
CA ILE A 190 13.69 -4.87 2.94
C ILE A 190 13.90 -3.36 2.85
N GLU A 191 14.76 -2.89 1.94
CA GLU A 191 14.99 -1.46 1.76
C GLU A 191 13.73 -0.74 1.22
N THR A 192 12.96 -1.39 0.36
CA THR A 192 11.66 -0.88 -0.11
C THR A 192 10.65 -0.83 1.04
N PHE A 193 10.55 -1.90 1.83
CA PHE A 193 9.70 -1.97 3.02
C PHE A 193 10.02 -0.89 4.04
N LYS A 194 11.31 -0.65 4.30
CA LYS A 194 11.79 0.42 5.19
C LYS A 194 11.29 1.78 4.75
N ARG A 195 11.42 2.12 3.48
CA ARG A 195 10.98 3.43 2.98
C ARG A 195 9.48 3.58 2.93
N TRP A 196 8.76 2.50 2.65
CA TRP A 196 7.30 2.51 2.73
C TRP A 196 6.84 2.74 4.18
N THR A 197 7.37 1.97 5.12
CA THR A 197 7.07 2.11 6.56
C THR A 197 7.43 3.51 7.07
N ALA A 198 8.60 4.04 6.72
CA ALA A 198 9.01 5.37 7.15
C ALA A 198 8.05 6.49 6.69
N ARG A 199 7.33 6.29 5.57
CA ARG A 199 6.31 7.24 5.11
C ARG A 199 5.04 7.19 5.95
N GLU A 200 4.72 6.04 6.54
CA GLU A 200 3.54 5.88 7.42
C GLU A 200 3.79 6.35 8.86
N LEU A 201 5.05 6.43 9.28
CA LEU A 201 5.43 6.88 10.62
C LEU A 201 5.46 8.40 10.79
N ASP A 202 5.22 9.18 9.73
CA ASP A 202 5.06 10.64 9.80
C ASP A 202 3.65 11.04 9.39
N LEU A 203 2.79 11.24 10.38
CA LEU A 203 1.38 11.57 10.16
C LEU A 203 1.16 12.93 9.48
N ARG A 204 2.17 13.81 9.42
CA ARG A 204 2.08 15.06 8.62
C ARG A 204 1.97 14.78 7.13
N ARG A 205 2.53 13.65 6.68
CA ARG A 205 2.44 13.25 5.27
C ARG A 205 1.01 12.85 4.90
N GLU A 206 0.34 12.14 5.79
CA GLU A 206 -1.08 11.82 5.66
C GLU A 206 -1.92 13.10 5.72
N ALA A 207 -1.63 14.00 6.67
CA ALA A 207 -2.27 15.32 6.77
C ALA A 207 -2.14 16.14 5.48
N ALA A 208 -0.93 16.20 4.90
CA ALA A 208 -0.66 16.92 3.66
C ALA A 208 -1.39 16.29 2.48
N SER A 209 -1.44 14.95 2.43
CA SER A 209 -2.17 14.21 1.40
C SER A 209 -3.68 14.48 1.47
N SER A 210 -4.25 14.52 2.67
CA SER A 210 -5.63 14.91 2.91
C SER A 210 -5.90 16.34 2.44
N SER A 211 -5.03 17.30 2.80
CA SER A 211 -5.17 18.71 2.42
C SER A 211 -5.10 18.90 0.91
N GLU A 212 -4.14 18.27 0.23
CA GLU A 212 -4.02 18.33 -1.23
C GLU A 212 -5.24 17.74 -1.92
N LEU A 213 -5.77 16.61 -1.41
CA LEU A 213 -7.00 16.04 -1.97
C LEU A 213 -8.20 16.98 -1.76
N ALA A 214 -8.32 17.60 -0.58
CA ALA A 214 -9.38 18.57 -0.29
C ALA A 214 -9.35 19.76 -1.25
N GLU A 215 -8.17 20.28 -1.58
CA GLU A 215 -7.98 21.35 -2.55
C GLU A 215 -8.43 20.93 -3.96
N ASN A 216 -8.01 19.74 -4.40
CA ASN A 216 -8.37 19.20 -5.72
C ASN A 216 -9.87 18.92 -5.86
N MET A 217 -10.53 18.52 -4.77
CA MET A 217 -11.95 18.19 -4.74
C MET A 217 -12.86 19.39 -4.50
N SER A 218 -12.33 20.62 -4.47
CA SER A 218 -13.13 21.85 -4.24
C SER A 218 -14.25 22.07 -5.26
N ALA A 219 -14.11 21.55 -6.48
CA ALA A 219 -15.13 21.60 -7.54
C ALA A 219 -16.20 20.50 -7.43
N GLU A 220 -16.06 19.56 -6.50
CA GLU A 220 -16.93 18.38 -6.36
C GLU A 220 -17.63 18.40 -4.98
N PRO A 221 -18.70 19.18 -4.80
CA PRO A 221 -19.35 19.36 -3.49
C PRO A 221 -19.99 18.08 -2.93
N GLY A 222 -20.18 17.07 -3.78
CA GLY A 222 -20.65 15.73 -3.39
C GLY A 222 -19.61 14.94 -2.58
N PHE A 223 -18.32 15.23 -2.75
CA PHE A 223 -17.23 14.50 -2.10
C PHE A 223 -16.46 15.40 -1.13
N LEU A 224 -16.39 14.97 0.12
CA LEU A 224 -15.85 15.76 1.20
C LEU A 224 -14.59 15.10 1.77
N VAL A 225 -13.64 15.95 2.15
CA VAL A 225 -12.41 15.56 2.84
C VAL A 225 -12.38 16.33 4.16
N PRO A 226 -12.22 15.67 5.32
CA PRO A 226 -12.20 16.32 6.62
C PRO A 226 -11.11 17.39 6.70
N ALA A 227 -11.44 18.56 7.26
CA ALA A 227 -10.45 19.61 7.45
C ALA A 227 -9.36 19.18 8.45
N ILE A 228 -8.10 19.44 8.13
CA ILE A 228 -6.97 19.17 9.02
C ILE A 228 -6.78 20.32 10.01
N ASP A 229 -6.68 20.02 11.31
CA ASP A 229 -6.22 20.98 12.31
C ASP A 229 -4.68 20.94 12.39
N TRP A 230 -4.05 21.82 11.60
CA TRP A 230 -2.60 21.95 11.56
C TRP A 230 -1.98 22.46 12.87
N GLN A 231 -2.74 23.16 13.72
CA GLN A 231 -2.24 23.61 15.02
C GLN A 231 -2.09 22.44 16.01
N ARG A 232 -2.89 21.38 15.81
CA ARG A 232 -2.89 20.15 16.61
C ARG A 232 -2.40 18.93 15.82
N THR A 233 -1.54 19.14 14.83
CA THR A 233 -0.94 18.08 14.04
C THR A 233 0.58 18.12 14.12
N THR A 234 1.21 16.97 14.31
CA THR A 234 2.66 16.76 14.41
C THR A 234 3.05 15.52 13.61
N GLY A 235 4.33 15.13 13.61
CA GLY A 235 4.74 13.86 13.01
C GLY A 235 4.07 12.63 13.65
N LYS A 236 3.63 12.74 14.92
CA LYS A 236 3.11 11.61 15.72
C LYS A 236 1.62 11.71 16.03
N VAL A 237 1.00 12.84 15.71
CA VAL A 237 -0.41 13.12 15.98
C VAL A 237 -1.02 13.77 14.74
N LEU A 238 -2.13 13.23 14.25
CA LEU A 238 -2.96 13.84 13.21
C LEU A 238 -4.30 14.22 13.82
N THR A 239 -4.66 15.49 13.74
CA THR A 239 -5.97 15.99 14.17
C THR A 239 -6.76 16.44 12.95
N SER A 240 -7.96 15.89 12.77
CA SER A 240 -8.86 16.19 11.66
C SER A 240 -10.28 16.41 12.15
N GLU A 241 -11.11 17.07 11.35
CA GLU A 241 -12.54 17.25 11.63
C GLU A 241 -13.23 15.92 11.93
N TRP A 242 -14.07 15.91 12.97
CA TRP A 242 -14.89 14.74 13.28
C TRP A 242 -16.07 14.61 12.32
N ILE A 243 -16.26 13.41 11.76
CA ILE A 243 -17.32 13.12 10.81
C ILE A 243 -18.40 12.26 11.47
N ASP A 244 -19.57 12.85 11.66
CA ASP A 244 -20.79 12.12 12.04
C ASP A 244 -21.48 11.57 10.79
N GLY A 245 -21.01 10.42 10.32
CA GLY A 245 -21.53 9.77 9.11
C GLY A 245 -21.87 8.29 9.30
N ILE A 246 -22.67 7.75 8.39
CA ILE A 246 -22.97 6.31 8.33
C ILE A 246 -22.01 5.67 7.34
N LYS A 247 -21.30 4.60 7.75
CA LYS A 247 -20.39 3.87 6.86
C LYS A 247 -21.12 3.38 5.60
N LEU A 248 -20.49 3.50 4.43
CA LEU A 248 -21.10 3.04 3.18
C LEU A 248 -21.37 1.52 3.16
N SER A 249 -20.61 0.73 3.94
CA SER A 249 -20.87 -0.70 4.14
C SER A 249 -22.21 -1.01 4.80
N ASN A 250 -22.79 -0.08 5.57
CA ASN A 250 -24.03 -0.32 6.31
C ASN A 250 -25.25 0.14 5.51
N ARG A 251 -25.53 -0.58 4.43
CA ARG A 251 -26.66 -0.30 3.52
C ARG A 251 -28.00 -0.21 4.24
N ALA A 252 -28.25 -1.07 5.22
CA ALA A 252 -29.50 -1.07 5.99
C ALA A 252 -29.68 0.24 6.78
N ALA A 253 -28.62 0.73 7.43
CA ALA A 253 -28.66 2.01 8.14
C ALA A 253 -28.81 3.20 7.19
N LEU A 254 -28.19 3.15 6.01
CA LEU A 254 -28.36 4.20 4.99
C LEU A 254 -29.81 4.31 4.51
N ILE A 255 -30.45 3.18 4.22
CA ILE A 255 -31.88 3.14 3.83
C ILE A 255 -32.76 3.66 4.96
N ALA A 256 -32.52 3.21 6.19
CA ALA A 256 -33.28 3.65 7.36
C ALA A 256 -33.13 5.15 7.62
N ALA A 257 -31.97 5.73 7.30
CA ALA A 257 -31.71 7.17 7.38
C ALA A 257 -32.21 7.96 6.16
N GLY A 258 -32.78 7.30 5.15
CA GLY A 258 -33.38 7.95 3.97
C GLY A 258 -32.37 8.46 2.94
N TYR A 259 -31.14 7.93 2.91
CA TYR A 259 -30.15 8.28 1.89
C TYR A 259 -30.54 7.73 0.52
N ASP A 260 -30.27 8.51 -0.53
CA ASP A 260 -30.35 8.03 -1.91
C ASP A 260 -29.06 7.27 -2.25
N LEU A 261 -29.16 5.93 -2.25
CA LEU A 261 -28.03 5.04 -2.50
C LEU A 261 -27.48 5.16 -3.92
N ARG A 262 -28.35 5.44 -4.90
CA ARG A 262 -27.94 5.61 -6.30
C ARG A 262 -27.13 6.88 -6.45
N GLU A 263 -27.56 7.95 -5.81
CA GLU A 263 -26.82 9.21 -5.82
C GLU A 263 -25.47 9.08 -5.10
N LEU A 264 -25.41 8.40 -3.95
CA LEU A 264 -24.14 8.13 -3.26
C LEU A 264 -23.16 7.33 -4.13
N ALA A 265 -23.64 6.32 -4.85
CA ALA A 265 -22.82 5.54 -5.77
C ALA A 265 -22.32 6.38 -6.95
N ARG A 266 -23.19 7.23 -7.52
CA ARG A 266 -22.83 8.17 -8.58
C ARG A 266 -21.76 9.16 -8.14
N VAL A 267 -21.93 9.78 -6.97
CA VAL A 267 -20.95 10.71 -6.36
C VAL A 267 -19.60 10.01 -6.18
N LEU A 268 -19.60 8.78 -5.68
CA LEU A 268 -18.37 8.01 -5.47
C LEU A 268 -17.60 7.77 -6.79
N ILE A 269 -18.30 7.36 -7.85
CA ILE A 269 -17.69 7.09 -9.17
C ILE A 269 -17.14 8.38 -9.77
N HIS A 270 -17.93 9.46 -9.77
CA HIS A 270 -17.51 10.76 -10.30
C HIS A 270 -16.28 11.29 -9.54
N ALA A 271 -16.29 11.22 -8.21
CA ALA A 271 -15.17 11.67 -7.39
C ALA A 271 -13.89 10.90 -7.71
N PHE A 272 -13.97 9.58 -7.88
CA PHE A 272 -12.82 8.77 -8.25
C PHE A 272 -12.28 9.12 -9.65
N LEU A 273 -13.16 9.29 -10.65
CA LEU A 273 -12.74 9.65 -12.01
C LEU A 273 -12.09 11.04 -12.04
N ARG A 274 -12.64 12.01 -11.30
CA ARG A 274 -12.04 13.33 -11.09
C ARG A 274 -10.61 13.23 -10.56
N GLN A 275 -10.45 12.50 -9.46
CA GLN A 275 -9.16 12.30 -8.83
C GLN A 275 -8.13 11.62 -9.75
N ALA A 276 -8.54 10.57 -10.46
CA ALA A 276 -7.66 9.78 -11.31
C ALA A 276 -7.30 10.48 -12.64
N ILE A 277 -8.29 11.02 -13.33
CA ILE A 277 -8.14 11.53 -14.71
C ILE A 277 -7.83 13.02 -14.71
N ALA A 278 -8.59 13.83 -13.97
CA ALA A 278 -8.43 15.27 -14.01
C ALA A 278 -7.25 15.75 -13.17
N ASP A 279 -7.17 15.31 -11.93
CA ASP A 279 -6.16 15.79 -10.99
C ASP A 279 -4.89 14.92 -11.01
N GLY A 280 -5.02 13.62 -11.28
CA GLY A 280 -3.89 12.68 -11.26
C GLY A 280 -3.38 12.40 -9.85
N PHE A 281 -4.16 12.74 -8.83
CA PHE A 281 -3.88 12.48 -7.44
C PHE A 281 -5.13 11.87 -6.82
N PHE A 282 -5.06 10.58 -6.48
CA PHE A 282 -6.24 9.81 -6.12
C PHE A 282 -6.04 9.06 -4.81
N HIS A 283 -7.14 8.90 -4.07
CA HIS A 283 -7.16 8.07 -2.89
C HIS A 283 -7.14 6.61 -3.30
N ALA A 284 -6.05 5.92 -2.97
CA ALA A 284 -5.80 4.59 -3.50
C ALA A 284 -6.36 3.45 -2.63
N ASP A 285 -7.15 3.78 -1.62
CA ASP A 285 -7.70 2.82 -0.65
C ASP A 285 -9.14 3.17 -0.25
N MET A 286 -9.97 3.47 -1.25
CA MET A 286 -11.39 3.82 -1.12
C MET A 286 -12.27 2.58 -0.83
N HIS A 287 -11.90 1.77 0.16
CA HIS A 287 -12.74 0.65 0.59
C HIS A 287 -13.83 1.13 1.56
N GLN A 288 -14.84 0.28 1.75
CA GLN A 288 -16.04 0.56 2.56
C GLN A 288 -15.80 0.93 4.05
N GLY A 289 -14.55 0.80 4.54
CA GLY A 289 -14.17 1.17 5.91
C GLY A 289 -13.78 2.65 6.05
N ASN A 290 -13.37 3.26 4.94
CA ASN A 290 -12.85 4.63 4.87
C ASN A 290 -13.86 5.62 4.28
N LEU A 291 -15.08 5.16 3.93
CA LEU A 291 -16.10 5.97 3.26
C LEU A 291 -17.38 6.05 4.09
N PHE A 292 -17.89 7.27 4.24
CA PHE A 292 -19.07 7.59 5.05
C PHE A 292 -20.05 8.44 4.25
N ALA A 293 -21.35 8.17 4.42
CA ALA A 293 -22.41 9.06 3.97
C ALA A 293 -22.73 10.10 5.06
N VAL A 294 -22.86 11.36 4.64
CA VAL A 294 -23.29 12.48 5.47
C VAL A 294 -24.47 13.23 4.83
N PRO A 295 -25.23 14.04 5.60
CA PRO A 295 -26.44 14.68 5.09
C PRO A 295 -26.26 15.39 3.75
N GLY A 296 -27.26 15.24 2.88
CA GLY A 296 -27.25 15.75 1.51
C GLY A 296 -26.71 14.76 0.47
N ASN A 297 -26.72 13.45 0.75
CA ASN A 297 -26.17 12.40 -0.12
C ASN A 297 -24.70 12.65 -0.51
N ARG A 298 -23.91 13.16 0.45
CA ARG A 298 -22.48 13.43 0.25
C ARG A 298 -21.65 12.28 0.80
N VAL A 299 -20.53 12.03 0.14
CA VAL A 299 -19.55 11.00 0.53
C VAL A 299 -18.36 11.69 1.18
N VAL A 300 -17.97 11.25 2.36
CA VAL A 300 -16.75 11.67 3.03
C VAL A 300 -15.75 10.52 3.00
N ALA A 301 -14.51 10.80 2.61
CA ALA A 301 -13.40 9.87 2.77
C ALA A 301 -12.56 10.20 4.01
N ILE A 302 -12.04 9.17 4.67
CA ILE A 302 -11.06 9.26 5.75
C ILE A 302 -9.86 8.36 5.45
N ASP A 303 -8.78 8.51 6.21
CA ASP A 303 -7.52 7.74 6.03
C ASP A 303 -6.86 7.96 4.67
N PHE A 304 -5.97 8.96 4.61
CA PHE A 304 -5.24 9.33 3.41
C PHE A 304 -3.82 8.73 3.40
N GLY A 305 -3.63 7.59 4.08
CA GLY A 305 -2.33 6.93 4.20
C GLY A 305 -1.81 6.37 2.87
N ILE A 306 -2.72 6.02 1.95
CA ILE A 306 -2.38 5.47 0.63
C ILE A 306 -2.98 6.35 -0.47
N MET A 307 -2.11 7.11 -1.13
CA MET A 307 -2.43 7.96 -2.27
C MET A 307 -1.64 7.54 -3.50
N GLY A 308 -2.29 7.58 -4.65
CA GLY A 308 -1.68 7.35 -5.95
C GLY A 308 -1.43 8.65 -6.71
N ARG A 309 -0.43 8.64 -7.59
CA ARG A 309 -0.13 9.74 -8.52
C ARG A 309 0.01 9.22 -9.94
N ILE A 310 -0.59 9.94 -10.88
CA ILE A 310 -0.56 9.64 -12.31
C ILE A 310 -0.06 10.88 -13.04
N ASP A 311 0.98 10.72 -13.85
CA ASP A 311 1.47 11.82 -14.67
C ASP A 311 0.49 12.17 -15.79
N ARG A 312 0.63 13.36 -16.37
CA ARG A 312 -0.29 13.85 -17.39
C ARG A 312 -0.46 12.88 -18.57
N ARG A 313 0.63 12.23 -19.02
CA ARG A 313 0.59 11.34 -20.18
C ARG A 313 -0.23 10.08 -19.87
N ALA A 314 -0.02 9.49 -18.70
CA ALA A 314 -0.79 8.36 -18.24
C ALA A 314 -2.27 8.71 -17.98
N ARG A 315 -2.59 9.94 -17.53
CA ARG A 315 -3.98 10.40 -17.42
C ARG A 315 -4.69 10.48 -18.78
N VAL A 316 -4.01 11.01 -19.80
CA VAL A 316 -4.54 11.07 -21.17
C VAL A 316 -4.79 9.67 -21.71
N TRP A 317 -3.82 8.76 -21.58
CA TRP A 317 -3.99 7.37 -22.00
C TRP A 317 -5.16 6.69 -21.28
N LEU A 318 -5.29 6.89 -19.96
CA LEU A 318 -6.40 6.35 -19.19
C LEU A 318 -7.74 6.86 -19.71
N ALA A 319 -7.87 8.17 -19.91
CA ALA A 319 -9.10 8.78 -20.42
C ALA A 319 -9.45 8.27 -21.83
N GLU A 320 -8.48 8.24 -22.74
CA GLU A 320 -8.71 7.75 -24.11
C GLU A 320 -9.03 6.24 -24.14
N ILE A 321 -8.43 5.42 -23.28
CA ILE A 321 -8.76 4.00 -23.13
C ILE A 321 -10.22 3.86 -22.66
N LEU A 322 -10.60 4.56 -21.58
CA LEU A 322 -11.96 4.52 -21.06
C LEU A 322 -12.97 5.00 -22.09
N TYR A 323 -12.69 6.11 -22.76
CA TYR A 323 -13.53 6.66 -23.82
C TYR A 323 -13.66 5.73 -25.02
N GLY A 324 -12.55 5.12 -25.45
CA GLY A 324 -12.54 4.14 -26.53
C GLY A 324 -13.38 2.90 -26.19
N LEU A 325 -13.35 2.44 -24.94
CA LEU A 325 -14.23 1.36 -24.46
C LEU A 325 -15.71 1.79 -24.42
N ILE A 326 -15.99 2.99 -23.91
CA ILE A 326 -17.35 3.59 -23.83
C ILE A 326 -17.95 3.85 -25.21
N THR A 327 -17.13 4.18 -26.21
CA THR A 327 -17.59 4.47 -27.59
C THR A 327 -17.51 3.26 -28.53
N GLY A 328 -16.91 2.15 -28.09
CA GLY A 328 -16.68 0.97 -28.93
C GLY A 328 -15.53 1.13 -29.94
N ASN A 329 -14.69 2.16 -29.78
CA ASN A 329 -13.50 2.36 -30.60
C ASN A 329 -12.32 1.51 -30.11
N TYR A 330 -12.46 0.19 -30.18
CA TYR A 330 -11.43 -0.77 -29.74
C TYR A 330 -10.11 -0.64 -30.50
N ARG A 331 -10.14 -0.12 -31.73
CA ARG A 331 -8.91 0.15 -32.51
C ARG A 331 -8.07 1.24 -31.85
N ARG A 332 -8.68 2.36 -31.44
CA ARG A 332 -7.96 3.43 -30.74
C ARG A 332 -7.43 2.93 -29.39
N VAL A 333 -8.23 2.15 -28.65
CA VAL A 333 -7.79 1.52 -27.40
C VAL A 333 -6.54 0.67 -27.65
N ALA A 334 -6.54 -0.15 -28.70
CA ALA A 334 -5.37 -0.95 -29.07
C ALA A 334 -4.15 -0.07 -29.35
N GLU A 335 -4.26 0.93 -30.22
CA GLU A 335 -3.16 1.85 -30.55
C GLU A 335 -2.52 2.46 -29.30
N ILE A 336 -3.33 2.91 -28.33
CA ILE A 336 -2.84 3.49 -27.08
C ILE A 336 -2.05 2.47 -26.24
N HIS A 337 -2.48 1.20 -26.20
CA HIS A 337 -1.75 0.17 -25.46
C HIS A 337 -0.36 -0.11 -26.05
N PHE A 338 -0.19 0.05 -27.36
CA PHE A 338 1.12 0.00 -28.02
C PHE A 338 1.92 1.29 -27.81
N GLU A 339 1.30 2.47 -27.95
CA GLU A 339 1.94 3.77 -27.68
C GLU A 339 2.46 3.90 -26.25
N ALA A 340 1.71 3.35 -25.29
CA ALA A 340 2.06 3.33 -23.87
C ALA A 340 3.10 2.26 -23.51
N GLY A 341 3.43 1.37 -24.45
CA GLY A 341 4.36 0.25 -24.24
C GLY A 341 3.82 -0.82 -23.29
N TYR A 342 2.48 -0.94 -23.18
CA TYR A 342 1.84 -2.01 -22.40
C TYR A 342 1.91 -3.33 -23.15
N VAL A 343 1.67 -3.27 -24.46
CA VAL A 343 1.81 -4.41 -25.38
C VAL A 343 3.14 -4.27 -26.13
N PRO A 344 4.00 -5.31 -26.14
CA PRO A 344 5.23 -5.31 -26.91
C PRO A 344 4.97 -5.08 -28.42
N ALA A 345 5.86 -4.32 -29.07
CA ALA A 345 5.72 -3.94 -30.48
C ALA A 345 5.78 -5.09 -31.50
N HIS A 346 6.03 -6.33 -31.07
CA HIS A 346 6.03 -7.50 -31.95
C HIS A 346 4.64 -8.11 -32.17
N HIS A 347 3.65 -7.70 -31.36
CA HIS A 347 2.25 -8.10 -31.52
C HIS A 347 1.53 -7.22 -32.55
N ASP A 348 0.43 -7.73 -33.13
CA ASP A 348 -0.38 -6.97 -34.09
C ASP A 348 -1.49 -6.15 -33.42
N VAL A 349 -1.64 -4.90 -33.85
CA VAL A 349 -2.63 -3.96 -33.31
C VAL A 349 -4.07 -4.38 -33.66
N GLY A 350 -4.28 -4.97 -34.84
CA GLY A 350 -5.60 -5.43 -35.30
C GLY A 350 -6.09 -6.68 -34.56
N GLU A 351 -5.19 -7.64 -34.33
CA GLU A 351 -5.47 -8.81 -33.49
C GLU A 351 -5.81 -8.38 -32.05
N PHE A 352 -5.02 -7.46 -31.48
CA PHE A 352 -5.30 -6.92 -30.15
C PHE A 352 -6.64 -6.17 -30.07
N ALA A 353 -6.96 -5.35 -31.07
CA ALA A 353 -8.25 -4.66 -31.14
C ALA A 353 -9.43 -5.65 -31.23
N THR A 354 -9.24 -6.78 -31.89
CA THR A 354 -10.27 -7.84 -31.97
C THR A 354 -10.47 -8.53 -30.64
N ALA A 355 -9.38 -8.82 -29.92
CA ALA A 355 -9.45 -9.37 -28.58
C ALA A 355 -10.14 -8.41 -27.60
N LEU A 356 -9.80 -7.12 -27.64
CA LEU A 356 -10.47 -6.08 -26.86
C LEU A 356 -11.97 -6.00 -27.17
N ARG A 357 -12.37 -6.10 -28.44
CA ARG A 357 -13.78 -6.11 -28.85
C ARG A 357 -14.53 -7.31 -28.29
N ALA A 358 -13.93 -8.49 -28.30
CA ALA A 358 -14.55 -9.70 -27.76
C ALA A 358 -14.88 -9.60 -26.27
N VAL A 359 -14.09 -8.82 -25.52
CA VAL A 359 -14.33 -8.56 -24.09
C VAL A 359 -15.28 -7.38 -23.88
N GLY A 360 -15.13 -6.31 -24.65
CA GLY A 360 -15.86 -5.06 -24.42
C GLY A 360 -17.29 -5.03 -24.98
N GLU A 361 -17.60 -5.72 -26.08
CA GLU A 361 -18.95 -5.71 -26.67
C GLU A 361 -20.00 -6.36 -25.76
N PRO A 362 -19.74 -7.52 -25.11
CA PRO A 362 -20.68 -8.09 -24.14
C PRO A 362 -21.01 -7.17 -22.97
N MET A 363 -20.14 -6.20 -22.67
CA MET A 363 -20.33 -5.25 -21.58
C MET A 363 -21.22 -4.06 -21.96
N ARG A 364 -21.44 -3.83 -23.26
CA ARG A 364 -22.27 -2.74 -23.76
C ARG A 364 -23.74 -3.19 -23.78
N GLY A 365 -24.56 -2.57 -22.93
CA GLY A 365 -26.03 -2.68 -23.02
C GLY A 365 -26.67 -3.84 -22.24
N LEU A 366 -25.92 -4.55 -21.39
CA LEU A 366 -26.48 -5.53 -20.45
C LEU A 366 -26.50 -4.98 -19.00
N PRO A 367 -27.53 -5.31 -18.20
CA PRO A 367 -27.51 -5.04 -16.76
C PRO A 367 -26.36 -5.80 -16.08
N VAL A 368 -25.60 -5.12 -15.21
CA VAL A 368 -24.41 -5.67 -14.50
C VAL A 368 -24.71 -6.98 -13.75
N LYS A 369 -25.95 -7.16 -13.26
CA LYS A 369 -26.48 -8.38 -12.63
C LYS A 369 -26.28 -9.66 -13.45
N GLU A 370 -26.23 -9.57 -14.78
CA GLU A 370 -26.18 -10.73 -15.68
C GLU A 370 -24.74 -11.02 -16.17
N MET A 371 -23.78 -10.18 -15.77
CA MET A 371 -22.38 -10.35 -16.15
C MET A 371 -21.64 -11.18 -15.11
N SER A 372 -21.03 -12.29 -15.53
CA SER A 372 -20.09 -13.02 -14.68
C SER A 372 -18.78 -12.23 -14.59
N ILE A 373 -18.56 -11.60 -13.42
CA ILE A 373 -17.30 -10.94 -13.07
C ILE A 373 -16.11 -11.90 -13.26
N GLY A 374 -16.31 -13.20 -12.97
CA GLY A 374 -15.28 -14.23 -13.18
C GLY A 374 -14.91 -14.40 -14.65
N MET A 375 -15.89 -14.46 -15.57
CA MET A 375 -15.62 -14.58 -17.01
C MET A 375 -14.96 -13.33 -17.59
N MET A 376 -15.31 -12.16 -17.07
CA MET A 376 -14.72 -10.89 -17.47
C MET A 376 -13.25 -10.80 -17.03
N LEU A 377 -12.96 -11.13 -15.77
CA LEU A 377 -11.59 -11.17 -15.25
C LEU A 377 -10.76 -12.23 -16.00
N ASP A 378 -11.31 -13.42 -16.26
CA ASP A 378 -10.63 -14.46 -17.05
C ASP A 378 -10.31 -13.99 -18.46
N SER A 379 -11.21 -13.26 -19.11
CA SER A 379 -10.99 -12.74 -20.46
C SER A 379 -9.91 -11.65 -20.48
N LEU A 380 -9.90 -10.75 -19.49
CA LEU A 380 -8.84 -9.76 -19.31
C LEU A 380 -7.49 -10.42 -19.02
N PHE A 381 -7.46 -11.45 -18.17
CA PHE A 381 -6.25 -12.21 -17.88
C PHE A 381 -5.76 -13.05 -19.07
N SER A 382 -6.66 -13.54 -19.92
CA SER A 382 -6.29 -14.18 -21.20
C SER A 382 -5.56 -13.19 -22.09
N ILE A 383 -6.14 -12.01 -22.33
CA ILE A 383 -5.53 -10.96 -23.15
C ILE A 383 -4.15 -10.56 -22.64
N THR A 384 -3.98 -10.38 -21.32
CA THR A 384 -2.66 -10.05 -20.77
C THR A 384 -1.59 -11.11 -21.03
N ARG A 385 -1.99 -12.39 -21.10
CA ARG A 385 -1.08 -13.51 -21.40
C ARG A 385 -0.84 -13.66 -22.89
N ASP A 386 -1.90 -13.58 -23.69
CA ASP A 386 -1.86 -13.78 -25.14
C ASP A 386 -1.02 -12.68 -25.84
N PHE A 387 -0.95 -11.49 -25.23
CA PHE A 387 -0.22 -10.33 -25.76
C PHE A 387 1.01 -9.91 -24.92
N ASP A 388 1.53 -10.81 -24.07
CA ASP A 388 2.74 -10.61 -23.25
C ASP A 388 2.82 -9.25 -22.54
N MET A 389 1.69 -8.82 -21.95
CA MET A 389 1.58 -7.46 -21.41
C MET A 389 2.52 -7.24 -20.22
N ILE A 390 3.26 -6.12 -20.24
CA ILE A 390 4.17 -5.77 -19.15
C ILE A 390 3.37 -5.07 -18.05
N THR A 391 3.41 -5.63 -16.84
CA THR A 391 2.74 -5.04 -15.68
C THR A 391 3.39 -3.72 -15.28
N GLN A 392 2.61 -2.63 -15.22
CA GLN A 392 3.11 -1.34 -14.74
C GLN A 392 2.70 -1.08 -13.28
N PRO A 393 3.66 -0.90 -12.34
CA PRO A 393 3.36 -0.80 -10.92
C PRO A 393 2.43 0.35 -10.51
N HIS A 394 2.46 1.48 -11.21
CA HIS A 394 1.60 2.64 -10.90
C HIS A 394 0.15 2.44 -11.33
N LEU A 395 -0.10 1.58 -12.33
CA LEU A 395 -1.44 1.20 -12.77
C LEU A 395 -2.06 0.13 -11.88
N LEU A 396 -1.25 -0.74 -11.27
CA LEU A 396 -1.76 -1.74 -10.32
C LEU A 396 -2.51 -1.11 -9.15
N LEU A 397 -1.98 0.00 -8.62
CA LEU A 397 -2.63 0.73 -7.54
C LEU A 397 -3.97 1.30 -7.98
N LEU A 398 -4.00 1.93 -9.17
CA LEU A 398 -5.22 2.46 -9.77
C LEU A 398 -6.27 1.36 -10.02
N GLN A 399 -5.86 0.24 -10.61
CA GLN A 399 -6.73 -0.91 -10.88
C GLN A 399 -7.34 -1.47 -9.60
N LYS A 400 -6.52 -1.66 -8.55
CA LYS A 400 -7.01 -2.06 -7.22
C LYS A 400 -8.09 -1.08 -6.74
N THR A 401 -7.85 0.22 -6.86
CA THR A 401 -8.82 1.24 -6.45
C THR A 401 -10.10 1.20 -7.28
N MET A 402 -10.02 1.01 -8.60
CA MET A 402 -11.20 0.86 -9.47
C MET A 402 -12.09 -0.30 -9.01
N VAL A 403 -11.49 -1.46 -8.74
CA VAL A 403 -12.22 -2.64 -8.23
C VAL A 403 -12.86 -2.37 -6.87
N MET A 404 -12.17 -1.65 -5.98
CA MET A 404 -12.74 -1.27 -4.67
C MET A 404 -13.92 -0.31 -4.83
N VAL A 405 -13.79 0.72 -5.68
CA VAL A 405 -14.85 1.69 -5.96
C VAL A 405 -16.06 1.00 -6.59
N GLU A 406 -15.86 0.12 -7.56
CA GLU A 406 -16.89 -0.73 -8.14
C GLU A 406 -17.60 -1.56 -7.07
N GLY A 407 -16.85 -2.28 -6.24
CA GLY A 407 -17.43 -3.10 -5.18
C GLY A 407 -18.30 -2.30 -4.22
N VAL A 408 -17.87 -1.08 -3.84
CA VAL A 408 -18.67 -0.20 -2.99
C VAL A 408 -19.89 0.35 -3.73
N ALA A 409 -19.74 0.82 -4.97
CA ALA A 409 -20.85 1.35 -5.77
C ALA A 409 -21.94 0.30 -6.01
N THR A 410 -21.57 -0.92 -6.41
CA THR A 410 -22.50 -2.04 -6.62
C THR A 410 -23.15 -2.50 -5.30
N SER A 411 -22.46 -2.37 -4.17
CA SER A 411 -23.06 -2.66 -2.86
C SER A 411 -24.16 -1.64 -2.47
N LEU A 412 -24.05 -0.39 -2.94
CA LEU A 412 -25.04 0.66 -2.72
C LEU A 412 -26.22 0.50 -3.69
N ASP A 413 -25.94 0.49 -4.99
CA ASP A 413 -26.91 0.31 -6.08
C ASP A 413 -26.51 -0.90 -6.95
N PRO A 414 -27.13 -2.08 -6.76
CA PRO A 414 -26.83 -3.28 -7.53
C PRO A 414 -27.11 -3.15 -9.04
N ASP A 415 -27.92 -2.18 -9.43
CA ASP A 415 -28.30 -1.95 -10.83
C ASP A 415 -27.41 -0.88 -11.51
N ILE A 416 -26.38 -0.37 -10.82
CA ILE A 416 -25.53 0.69 -11.34
C ILE A 416 -24.70 0.21 -12.54
N ASN A 417 -24.77 0.97 -13.63
CA ASN A 417 -23.89 0.79 -14.77
C ASN A 417 -22.72 1.78 -14.68
N LEU A 418 -21.53 1.26 -14.33
CA LEU A 418 -20.30 2.06 -14.22
C LEU A 418 -19.95 2.80 -15.52
N TRP A 419 -20.19 2.18 -16.68
CA TRP A 419 -19.86 2.76 -17.98
C TRP A 419 -20.77 3.93 -18.34
N GLU A 420 -22.07 3.78 -18.10
CA GLU A 420 -23.04 4.87 -18.29
C GLU A 420 -22.79 6.02 -17.32
N THR A 421 -22.39 5.70 -16.08
CA THR A 421 -22.09 6.71 -15.06
C THR A 421 -20.78 7.45 -15.36
N ALA A 422 -19.75 6.75 -15.82
CA ALA A 422 -18.45 7.32 -16.13
C ALA A 422 -18.41 8.09 -17.47
N GLY A 423 -19.24 7.67 -18.43
CA GLY A 423 -19.25 8.18 -19.80
C GLY A 423 -19.25 9.70 -19.93
N PRO A 424 -20.25 10.39 -19.35
CA PRO A 424 -20.36 11.85 -19.43
C PRO A 424 -19.12 12.57 -18.90
N PHE A 425 -18.56 12.10 -17.78
CA PHE A 425 -17.37 12.70 -17.17
C PHE A 425 -16.15 12.56 -18.09
N VAL A 426 -15.91 11.36 -18.60
CA VAL A 426 -14.76 11.08 -19.48
C VAL A 426 -14.88 11.85 -20.80
N GLU A 427 -16.08 11.93 -21.38
CA GLU A 427 -16.33 12.68 -22.61
C GLU A 427 -16.08 14.18 -22.41
N GLU A 428 -16.61 14.76 -21.33
CA GLU A 428 -16.40 16.17 -21.00
C GLU A 428 -14.92 16.47 -20.78
N TRP A 429 -14.22 15.61 -20.04
CA TRP A 429 -12.80 15.79 -19.79
C TRP A 429 -11.97 15.76 -21.08
N ILE A 430 -12.21 14.78 -21.96
CA ILE A 430 -11.53 14.69 -23.26
C ILE A 430 -11.80 15.94 -24.09
N ARG A 431 -13.04 16.42 -24.13
CA ARG A 431 -13.39 17.64 -24.88
C ARG A 431 -12.62 18.86 -24.37
N ASN A 432 -12.45 18.99 -23.06
CA ASN A 432 -11.80 20.13 -22.44
C ASN A 432 -10.25 20.05 -22.53
N GLU A 433 -9.65 18.88 -22.33
CA GLU A 433 -8.19 18.71 -22.28
C GLU A 433 -7.55 18.35 -23.63
N LEU A 434 -8.28 17.69 -24.53
CA LEU A 434 -7.82 17.33 -25.88
C LEU A 434 -8.50 18.19 -26.98
N GLY A 435 -9.30 19.18 -26.57
CA GLY A 435 -9.93 20.14 -27.48
C GLY A 435 -8.92 21.04 -28.21
N PRO A 436 -9.34 21.67 -29.32
CA PRO A 436 -8.48 22.55 -30.10
C PRO A 436 -7.93 23.73 -29.29
N GLU A 437 -8.67 24.23 -28.31
CA GLU A 437 -8.25 25.30 -27.39
C GLU A 437 -7.10 24.86 -26.48
N ALA A 438 -7.16 23.64 -25.92
CA ALA A 438 -6.09 23.08 -25.10
C ALA A 438 -4.85 22.77 -25.93
N ALA A 439 -5.02 22.26 -27.16
CA ALA A 439 -3.90 22.03 -28.09
C ALA A 439 -3.17 23.33 -28.46
N ILE A 440 -3.90 24.44 -28.60
CA ILE A 440 -3.32 25.78 -28.85
C ILE A 440 -2.59 26.30 -27.61
N ALA A 441 -3.19 26.17 -26.41
CA ALA A 441 -2.58 26.58 -25.15
C ALA A 441 -1.29 25.78 -24.85
N ASP A 442 -1.32 24.47 -25.05
CA ASP A 442 -0.15 23.59 -24.87
C ASP A 442 0.97 23.93 -25.85
N ARG A 443 0.65 24.25 -27.12
CA ARG A 443 1.65 24.72 -28.11
C ARG A 443 2.28 26.04 -27.67
N LEU A 444 1.49 27.01 -27.24
CA LEU A 444 1.99 28.29 -26.71
C LEU A 444 2.93 28.10 -25.52
N VAL A 445 2.56 27.25 -24.56
CA VAL A 445 3.39 26.95 -23.38
C VAL A 445 4.65 26.18 -23.76
N ALA A 446 4.56 25.23 -24.69
CA ALA A 446 5.69 24.47 -25.21
C ALA A 446 6.67 25.37 -25.97
N ASP A 447 6.17 26.29 -26.81
CA ASP A 447 6.99 27.23 -27.58
C ASP A 447 7.73 28.20 -26.65
N VAL A 448 7.04 28.75 -25.64
CA VAL A 448 7.65 29.62 -24.62
C VAL A 448 8.70 28.87 -23.78
N ARG A 449 8.40 27.62 -23.34
CA ARG A 449 9.36 26.80 -22.59
C ARG A 449 10.55 26.36 -23.44
N THR A 450 10.34 26.12 -24.73
CA THR A 450 11.40 25.74 -25.68
C THR A 450 12.32 26.92 -25.94
N LEU A 451 11.76 28.12 -26.15
CA LEU A 451 12.52 29.38 -26.24
C LEU A 451 13.33 29.66 -24.96
N ALA A 452 12.75 29.41 -23.78
CA ALA A 452 13.42 29.58 -22.50
C ALA A 452 14.51 28.53 -22.19
N ARG A 453 14.50 27.37 -22.85
CA ARG A 453 15.43 26.24 -22.60
C ARG A 453 16.55 26.12 -23.63
N LEU A 454 16.59 26.96 -24.65
CA LEU A 454 17.66 27.02 -25.66
C LEU A 454 19.09 27.04 -25.08
N PRO A 455 19.38 27.77 -23.98
CA PRO A 455 20.72 27.77 -23.39
C PRO A 455 21.11 26.44 -22.71
N GLU A 456 20.13 25.68 -22.24
CA GLU A 456 20.31 24.42 -21.50
C GLU A 456 20.36 23.19 -22.42
N LEU A 457 19.76 23.29 -23.60
CA LEU A 457 19.77 22.26 -24.63
C LEU A 457 21.20 22.02 -25.15
N VAL A 458 21.97 23.10 -25.34
CA VAL A 458 23.39 23.06 -25.72
C VAL A 458 24.24 22.34 -24.65
N ARG A 459 23.97 22.59 -23.36
CA ARG A 459 24.68 21.92 -22.24
C ARG A 459 24.29 20.46 -22.05
N ARG A 460 23.07 20.05 -22.42
CA ARG A 460 22.61 18.65 -22.28
C ARG A 460 23.05 17.73 -23.40
N ILE A 461 23.34 18.27 -24.60
CA ILE A 461 23.84 17.49 -25.74
C ILE A 461 25.25 16.93 -25.47
N GLU A 462 26.09 17.63 -24.70
CA GLU A 462 27.40 17.11 -24.28
C GLU A 462 27.34 16.06 -23.15
N ALA A 463 26.24 15.99 -22.39
CA ALA A 463 26.17 15.22 -21.14
C ALA A 463 25.42 13.88 -21.24
N ARG A 464 24.94 13.46 -22.42
CA ARG A 464 23.97 12.36 -22.50
C ARG A 464 24.18 11.36 -23.65
N TYR A 465 25.30 10.64 -23.61
CA TYR A 465 25.35 9.26 -24.09
C TYR A 465 26.05 8.36 -23.07
N PRO A 466 25.41 7.28 -22.56
CA PRO A 466 24.06 6.75 -22.86
C PRO A 466 22.97 7.18 -21.85
N ALA A 467 21.70 7.04 -22.23
CA ALA A 467 20.53 7.34 -21.41
C ALA A 467 20.21 6.21 -20.40
N PRO A 468 20.08 6.47 -19.09
CA PRO A 468 19.49 5.51 -18.17
C PRO A 468 18.00 5.33 -18.47
N GLY A 469 17.53 4.07 -18.43
CA GLY A 469 16.15 3.68 -18.72
C GLY A 469 15.10 4.40 -17.86
N GLY A 470 13.85 4.39 -18.32
CA GLY A 470 12.72 5.11 -17.70
C GLY A 470 12.26 4.61 -16.32
N ALA A 471 12.96 3.65 -15.71
CA ALA A 471 12.74 3.28 -14.33
C ALA A 471 13.52 4.24 -13.42
N PRO A 472 12.90 4.84 -12.38
CA PRO A 472 13.65 5.58 -11.38
C PRO A 472 14.77 4.70 -10.82
N PRO A 473 15.99 5.25 -10.62
CA PRO A 473 17.15 4.44 -10.24
C PRO A 473 16.83 3.65 -8.98
N ALA A 474 17.25 2.39 -8.98
CA ALA A 474 17.16 1.55 -7.81
C ALA A 474 17.82 2.31 -6.65
N PRO A 475 17.15 2.39 -5.53
CA PRO A 475 17.56 3.31 -4.51
C PRO A 475 18.77 2.80 -3.72
N PRO A 476 19.57 3.71 -3.11
CA PRO A 476 20.87 3.34 -2.56
C PRO A 476 20.73 2.33 -1.42
N LEU A 477 21.35 1.16 -1.58
CA LEU A 477 21.41 0.13 -0.55
C LEU A 477 22.49 0.47 0.47
N ARG A 478 22.19 0.31 1.76
CA ARG A 478 23.20 0.42 2.81
C ARG A 478 24.27 -0.66 2.63
N GLN A 479 25.55 -0.28 2.67
CA GLN A 479 26.64 -1.25 2.75
C GLN A 479 26.63 -1.83 4.16
N ILE A 480 26.34 -3.13 4.25
CA ILE A 480 26.36 -3.89 5.49
C ILE A 480 27.53 -4.84 5.39
N GLU A 481 28.39 -4.86 6.40
CA GLU A 481 29.44 -5.87 6.50
C GLU A 481 28.79 -7.25 6.55
N VAL A 482 28.83 -7.95 5.42
CA VAL A 482 28.49 -9.36 5.36
C VAL A 482 29.53 -10.08 6.21
N VAL A 483 29.08 -10.90 7.16
CA VAL A 483 30.00 -11.73 7.92
C VAL A 483 30.52 -12.78 6.97
N ARG A 484 31.62 -12.46 6.26
CA ARG A 484 32.33 -13.43 5.45
C ARG A 484 32.97 -14.42 6.41
N ILE A 485 32.37 -15.60 6.47
CA ILE A 485 32.87 -16.72 7.25
C ILE A 485 34.16 -17.22 6.58
N GLY A 486 35.29 -16.63 6.97
CA GLY A 486 36.62 -17.09 6.57
C GLY A 486 36.90 -18.46 7.18
N ALA A 487 37.34 -19.39 6.34
CA ALA A 487 37.78 -20.72 6.74
C ALA A 487 39.04 -20.60 7.61
N GLY A 488 38.87 -20.61 8.94
CA GLY A 488 39.99 -20.56 9.86
C GLY A 488 39.62 -21.11 11.23
N TRP A 489 40.46 -22.01 11.73
CA TRP A 489 40.58 -22.64 13.06
C TRP A 489 40.00 -21.91 14.29
N ARG A 490 39.83 -20.57 14.23
CA ARG A 490 39.07 -19.77 15.19
C ARG A 490 37.62 -20.25 15.38
N TYR A 491 37.02 -20.93 14.39
CA TYR A 491 35.70 -21.57 14.52
C TYR A 491 35.70 -22.77 15.47
N VAL A 492 36.77 -23.58 15.47
CA VAL A 492 36.87 -24.71 16.41
C VAL A 492 37.07 -24.16 17.82
N ALA A 493 37.84 -23.08 17.97
CA ALA A 493 38.04 -22.43 19.26
C ALA A 493 36.75 -21.78 19.79
N VAL A 494 36.00 -21.05 18.96
CA VAL A 494 34.73 -20.41 19.40
C VAL A 494 33.63 -21.45 19.62
N ALA A 495 33.57 -22.51 18.80
CA ALA A 495 32.63 -23.62 19.02
C ALA A 495 32.99 -24.42 20.28
N ALA A 496 34.28 -24.65 20.57
CA ALA A 496 34.73 -25.34 21.78
C ALA A 496 34.48 -24.49 23.04
N VAL A 497 34.72 -23.18 22.99
CA VAL A 497 34.42 -22.26 24.10
C VAL A 497 32.91 -22.13 24.31
N SER A 498 32.12 -22.05 23.24
CA SER A 498 30.65 -21.98 23.34
C SER A 498 30.04 -23.29 23.85
N ALA A 499 30.61 -24.44 23.46
CA ALA A 499 30.23 -25.75 23.99
C ALA A 499 30.63 -25.92 25.46
N ALA A 500 31.82 -25.44 25.86
CA ALA A 500 32.26 -25.47 27.26
C ALA A 500 31.40 -24.56 28.16
N VAL A 501 31.00 -23.38 27.66
CA VAL A 501 30.08 -22.48 28.37
C VAL A 501 28.66 -23.06 28.45
N ALA A 502 28.18 -23.73 27.38
CA ALA A 502 26.88 -24.40 27.40
C ALA A 502 26.85 -25.61 28.35
N VAL A 503 27.92 -26.40 28.42
CA VAL A 503 28.04 -27.53 29.36
C VAL A 503 28.22 -27.04 30.80
N GLY A 504 28.99 -25.96 31.02
CA GLY A 504 29.13 -25.33 32.34
C GLY A 504 27.81 -24.74 32.85
N ALA A 505 27.03 -24.09 31.97
CA ALA A 505 25.70 -23.57 32.32
C ALA A 505 24.68 -24.70 32.59
N MET A 506 24.79 -25.84 31.91
CA MET A 506 23.95 -27.02 32.16
C MET A 506 24.29 -27.73 33.49
N LEU A 507 25.56 -27.76 33.91
CA LEU A 507 25.96 -28.38 35.18
C LEU A 507 25.66 -27.52 36.41
N ILE A 508 25.58 -26.20 36.25
CA ILE A 508 25.22 -25.26 37.34
C ILE A 508 23.70 -25.14 37.49
N GLY A 509 22.92 -25.33 36.42
CA GLY A 509 21.46 -25.21 36.42
C GLY A 509 20.67 -26.43 36.91
N THR A 510 21.33 -27.51 37.35
CA THR A 510 20.70 -28.70 37.94
C THR A 510 20.84 -28.81 39.45
N ALA A 511 21.44 -27.80 40.10
CA ALA A 511 21.36 -27.62 41.54
C ALA A 511 20.64 -26.30 41.80
N TRP A 512 19.62 -26.34 42.66
CA TRP A 512 18.62 -25.29 43.00
C TRP A 512 17.29 -25.37 42.24
#